data_AF-A0A7K2LRT9-F1
#
_entry.id   AF-A0A7K2LRT9-F1
#
_cell.length_a   1.000
_cell.length_b   1.000
_cell.length_c   1.000
_cell.angle_alpha   90.00
_cell.angle_beta   90.00
_cell.angle_gamma   90.00
#
_symmetry.space_group_name_H-M   'P 1'
#
loop_
_entity.id
_entity.type
_entity.pdbx_description
1 polymer ?
#
loop_
_entity_poly.entity_id
_entity_poly.type
_entity_poly.pdbx_seq_one_letter_code
_entity_poly.pdbx_strand_id
1 'polypeptide(L)'
;MCSFVVLTDELRPCGGTVQTEIDPRNLIGRKAFDRNGEKIGTVDEVYLDDATGVPEWAAIRTGLFSRDAFVPLEPSELVDGALRVPFDRALIKDAPDFGVGRHLSPEQELQLYHHYGLDVAPAPSLPDHDFGRLAGSGTEDA
;
A
#
# COMPACT_ATOMS: atom_id res chain seq x y z
N MET A 1 -4.69 -10.53 -13.54
CA MET A 1 -3.51 -11.39 -13.35
C MET A 1 -2.36 -10.43 -13.21
N CYS A 2 -2.04 -10.03 -11.98
CA CYS A 2 -0.80 -9.37 -11.54
C CYS A 2 0.37 -9.59 -12.50
N SER A 3 0.96 -8.63 -13.23
CA SER A 3 2.21 -8.83 -13.98
C SER A 3 3.38 -8.25 -13.22
N PHE A 4 4.25 -9.16 -12.82
CA PHE A 4 5.58 -8.92 -12.30
C PHE A 4 6.49 -8.40 -13.42
N VAL A 5 6.98 -7.18 -13.26
CA VAL A 5 8.00 -6.64 -14.16
C VAL A 5 9.32 -6.52 -13.38
N VAL A 6 10.07 -7.63 -13.28
CA VAL A 6 11.53 -7.52 -13.17
C VAL A 6 11.99 -7.05 -14.53
N LEU A 7 12.11 -5.74 -14.67
CA LEU A 7 12.54 -5.15 -15.92
C LEU A 7 14.05 -5.34 -16.06
N THR A 8 14.43 -6.50 -16.56
CA THR A 8 15.64 -6.59 -17.38
C THR A 8 15.36 -5.77 -18.63
N ASP A 9 16.22 -4.78 -18.86
CA ASP A 9 16.39 -3.94 -20.04
C ASP A 9 15.57 -4.34 -21.28
N GLU A 10 14.78 -3.42 -21.86
CA GLU A 10 14.99 -2.88 -23.22
C GLU A 10 13.84 -1.90 -23.61
N LEU A 11 14.24 -0.83 -24.34
CA LEU A 11 13.44 0.03 -25.23
C LEU A 11 12.95 1.44 -24.78
N ARG A 12 13.86 2.40 -25.01
CA ARG A 12 13.74 3.71 -25.73
C ARG A 12 12.71 4.77 -25.26
N PRO A 13 13.18 5.98 -24.88
CA PRO A 13 12.32 7.13 -24.64
C PRO A 13 12.16 8.01 -25.90
N CYS A 14 10.94 8.29 -26.32
CA CYS A 14 10.63 9.45 -27.16
C CYS A 14 9.32 10.09 -26.68
N GLY A 15 9.46 11.26 -26.05
CA GLY A 15 8.42 12.27 -26.01
C GLY A 15 7.64 12.39 -24.70
N GLY A 16 7.93 13.47 -23.97
CA GLY A 16 6.86 14.35 -23.48
C GLY A 16 6.42 14.20 -22.03
N THR A 17 6.65 15.28 -21.29
CA THR A 17 5.99 15.69 -20.04
C THR A 17 6.70 15.25 -18.76
N VAL A 18 7.21 16.27 -18.06
CA VAL A 18 7.57 16.26 -16.65
C VAL A 18 6.33 15.92 -15.81
N GLN A 19 6.02 14.64 -15.65
CA GLN A 19 5.13 14.22 -14.59
C GLN A 19 5.97 13.90 -13.37
N THR A 20 5.45 14.23 -12.21
CA THR A 20 5.89 13.74 -10.90
C THR A 20 5.59 12.23 -10.81
N GLU A 21 6.05 11.46 -11.80
CA GLU A 21 5.92 10.01 -11.93
C GLU A 21 6.91 9.39 -10.97
N ILE A 22 6.41 8.64 -9.99
CA ILE A 22 7.27 7.76 -9.22
C ILE A 22 7.82 6.72 -10.19
N ASP A 23 9.03 6.96 -10.71
CA ASP A 23 9.73 6.05 -11.60
C ASP A 23 10.09 4.78 -10.81
N PRO A 24 9.49 3.60 -11.11
CA PRO A 24 9.74 2.38 -10.35
C PRO A 24 11.22 1.98 -10.39
N ARG A 25 11.92 2.32 -11.47
CA ARG A 25 13.36 2.10 -11.65
C ARG A 25 14.21 2.93 -10.68
N ASN A 26 13.76 4.15 -10.37
CA ASN A 26 14.47 5.04 -9.45
C ASN A 26 14.18 4.72 -7.98
N LEU A 27 13.14 3.94 -7.70
CA LEU A 27 12.79 3.47 -6.37
C LEU A 27 13.61 2.27 -5.91
N ILE A 28 13.90 1.32 -6.80
CA ILE A 28 14.62 0.09 -6.44
C ILE A 28 16.01 0.44 -5.86
N GLY A 29 16.31 -0.08 -4.68
CA GLY A 29 17.52 0.21 -3.93
C GLY A 29 17.51 1.52 -3.14
N ARG A 30 16.42 2.30 -3.16
CA ARG A 30 16.27 3.53 -2.36
C ARG A 30 15.77 3.25 -0.96
N LYS A 31 15.99 4.24 -0.08
CA LYS A 31 15.48 4.19 1.29
C LYS A 31 14.00 4.52 1.30
N ALA A 32 13.26 3.83 2.16
CA ALA A 32 11.89 4.16 2.46
C ALA A 32 11.77 4.74 3.88
N PHE A 33 10.92 5.74 4.01
CA PHE A 33 10.63 6.49 5.23
C PHE A 33 9.14 6.47 5.54
N ASP A 34 8.82 6.43 6.82
CA ASP A 34 7.44 6.47 7.32
C ASP A 34 6.90 7.92 7.36
N ARG A 35 5.66 8.08 7.84
CA ARG A 35 5.03 9.39 7.99
C ARG A 35 5.82 10.35 8.88
N ASN A 36 6.49 9.81 9.90
CA ASN A 36 7.29 10.53 10.90
C ASN A 36 8.72 10.82 10.41
N GLY A 37 9.12 10.31 9.24
CA GLY A 37 10.47 10.41 8.71
C GLY A 37 11.43 9.35 9.27
N GLU A 38 10.92 8.31 9.93
CA GLU A 38 11.73 7.20 10.40
C GLU A 38 12.05 6.25 9.23
N LYS A 39 13.31 5.80 9.15
CA LYS A 39 13.72 4.84 8.12
C LYS A 39 13.05 3.49 8.35
N ILE A 40 12.23 3.07 7.39
CA ILE A 40 11.59 1.75 7.36
C ILE A 40 12.60 0.70 6.90
N GLY A 41 13.24 0.95 5.75
CA GLY A 41 14.07 -0.04 5.06
C GLY A 41 14.59 0.43 3.70
N THR A 42 14.85 -0.53 2.82
CA THR A 42 15.25 -0.31 1.42
C THR A 42 14.23 -0.95 0.49
N VAL A 43 13.80 -0.26 -0.56
CA VAL A 43 12.91 -0.82 -1.59
C VAL A 43 13.69 -1.88 -2.37
N ASP A 44 13.17 -3.10 -2.38
CA ASP A 44 13.74 -4.23 -3.12
C ASP A 44 13.09 -4.31 -4.51
N GLU A 45 11.76 -4.14 -4.57
CA GLU A 45 10.98 -4.34 -5.79
C GLU A 45 9.69 -3.48 -5.82
N VAL A 46 9.16 -3.23 -7.02
CA VAL A 46 7.91 -2.49 -7.24
C VAL A 46 6.97 -3.33 -8.12
N TYR A 47 5.72 -3.43 -7.69
CA TYR A 47 4.64 -4.17 -8.34
C TYR A 47 3.66 -3.19 -8.98
N LEU A 48 3.25 -3.51 -10.20
CA LEU A 48 2.37 -2.70 -11.03
C LEU A 48 1.03 -3.43 -11.18
N ASP A 49 -0.06 -2.66 -11.24
CA ASP A 49 -1.36 -3.19 -11.63
C ASP A 49 -1.40 -3.43 -13.15
N ASP A 50 -1.91 -4.57 -13.61
CA ASP A 50 -1.98 -4.88 -15.05
C ASP A 50 -3.02 -4.08 -15.82
N ALA A 51 -4.10 -3.69 -15.14
CA ALA A 51 -5.20 -3.03 -15.81
C ALA A 51 -4.81 -1.60 -16.20
N THR A 52 -4.00 -0.95 -15.37
CA THR A 52 -3.60 0.46 -15.48
C THR A 52 -2.12 0.64 -15.81
N GLY A 53 -1.28 -0.34 -15.51
CA GLY A 53 0.18 -0.25 -15.64
C GLY A 53 0.84 0.67 -14.62
N VAL A 54 0.11 1.09 -13.58
CA VAL A 54 0.62 2.05 -12.57
C VAL A 54 1.22 1.32 -11.37
N PRO A 55 2.25 1.88 -10.72
CA PRO A 55 2.90 1.24 -9.59
C PRO A 55 1.99 1.33 -8.36
N GLU A 56 1.58 0.17 -7.83
CA GLU A 56 0.59 0.08 -6.75
C GLU A 56 1.21 -0.35 -5.43
N TRP A 57 2.18 -1.27 -5.47
CA TRP A 57 2.82 -1.81 -4.28
C TRP A 57 4.35 -1.74 -4.40
N ALA A 58 5.03 -1.46 -3.29
CA ALA A 58 6.48 -1.58 -3.19
C ALA A 58 6.85 -2.56 -2.08
N ALA A 59 7.77 -3.47 -2.39
CA ALA A 59 8.37 -4.35 -1.41
C ALA A 59 9.58 -3.66 -0.76
N ILE A 60 9.54 -3.49 0.55
CA ILE A 60 10.61 -2.88 1.34
C ILE A 60 11.22 -3.93 2.26
N ARG A 61 12.53 -4.12 2.10
CA ARG A 61 13.32 -4.91 3.02
C ARG A 61 13.67 -4.10 4.26
N THR A 62 13.04 -4.47 5.39
CA THR A 62 13.16 -3.72 6.65
C THR A 62 14.39 -4.09 7.49
N GLY A 63 15.13 -5.15 7.13
CA GLY A 63 16.38 -5.59 7.78
C GLY A 63 16.87 -6.99 7.33
N LEU A 64 18.02 -7.45 7.85
CA LEU A 64 18.61 -8.77 7.50
C LEU A 64 17.91 -9.99 8.15
N PHE A 65 17.04 -9.76 9.13
CA PHE A 65 16.27 -10.81 9.84
C PHE A 65 14.77 -10.53 9.85
N SER A 66 14.36 -9.43 9.22
CA SER A 66 12.97 -9.03 9.14
C SER A 66 12.44 -9.44 7.78
N ARG A 67 11.16 -9.80 7.73
CA ARG A 67 10.46 -10.11 6.49
C ARG A 67 10.37 -8.85 5.64
N ASP A 68 10.20 -9.05 4.34
CA ASP A 68 9.89 -7.96 3.43
C ASP A 68 8.48 -7.45 3.74
N ALA A 69 8.33 -6.13 3.65
CA ALA A 69 7.09 -5.45 3.95
C ALA A 69 6.55 -4.82 2.67
N PHE A 70 5.31 -5.12 2.32
CA PHE A 70 4.64 -4.52 1.16
C PHE A 70 3.98 -3.22 1.60
N VAL A 71 4.27 -2.12 0.91
CA VAL A 71 3.65 -0.81 1.18
C VAL A 71 2.89 -0.31 -0.05
N PRO A 72 1.75 0.38 0.16
CA PRO A 72 1.00 0.98 -0.93
C PRO A 72 1.73 2.21 -1.46
N LEU A 73 1.83 2.31 -2.79
CA LEU A 73 2.43 3.44 -3.47
C LEU A 73 1.44 4.56 -3.78
N GLU A 74 0.15 4.25 -3.86
CA GLU A 74 -0.92 5.21 -4.21
C GLU A 74 -0.91 6.49 -3.34
N PRO A 75 -0.85 6.41 -1.99
CA PRO A 75 -0.76 7.59 -1.15
C PRO A 75 0.69 8.00 -0.84
N SER A 76 1.68 7.32 -1.40
CA SER A 76 3.10 7.55 -1.12
C SER A 76 3.72 8.55 -2.10
N GLU A 77 4.77 9.23 -1.66
CA GLU A 77 5.44 10.25 -2.45
C GLU A 77 6.94 9.96 -2.54
N LEU A 78 7.53 10.20 -3.71
CA LEU A 78 8.98 10.17 -3.87
C LEU A 78 9.54 11.56 -3.53
N VAL A 79 10.26 11.66 -2.41
CA VAL A 79 10.86 12.91 -1.92
C VAL A 79 12.38 12.74 -1.85
N ASP A 80 13.14 13.60 -2.53
CA ASP A 80 14.61 13.56 -2.57
C ASP A 80 15.19 12.18 -2.98
N GLY A 81 14.46 11.46 -3.84
CA GLY A 81 14.86 10.11 -4.27
C GLY A 81 14.67 9.04 -3.20
N ALA A 82 13.86 9.30 -2.16
CA ALA A 82 13.43 8.34 -1.16
C ALA A 82 11.91 8.19 -1.16
N LEU A 83 11.44 6.98 -0.87
CA LEU A 83 10.01 6.71 -0.80
C LEU A 83 9.49 7.15 0.56
N ARG A 84 8.51 8.05 0.60
CA ARG A 84 7.84 8.47 1.82
C ARG A 84 6.41 7.98 1.82
N VAL A 85 6.07 7.21 2.85
CA VAL A 85 4.77 6.55 2.96
C VAL A 85 4.01 7.18 4.13
N PRO A 86 2.72 7.53 3.97
CA PRO A 86 1.92 8.15 5.04
C PRO A 86 1.42 7.16 6.10
N PHE A 87 2.12 6.03 6.27
CA PHE A 87 1.81 5.01 7.27
C PHE A 87 2.96 4.88 8.26
N ASP A 88 2.67 4.40 9.47
CA ASP A 88 3.68 4.15 10.50
C ASP A 88 4.47 2.88 10.20
N ARG A 89 5.77 2.90 10.50
CA ARG A 89 6.67 1.75 10.29
C ARG A 89 6.16 0.47 10.98
N ALA A 90 5.49 0.58 12.12
CA ALA A 90 4.94 -0.56 12.83
C ALA A 90 3.83 -1.26 12.03
N LEU A 91 2.90 -0.50 11.45
CA LEU A 91 1.83 -1.02 10.59
C LEU A 91 2.42 -1.72 9.37
N ILE A 92 3.46 -1.12 8.78
CA ILE A 92 4.16 -1.66 7.61
C ILE A 92 4.82 -3.00 7.92
N LYS A 93 5.47 -3.11 9.08
CA LYS A 93 6.12 -4.35 9.52
C LYS A 93 5.16 -5.46 9.91
N ASP A 94 3.94 -5.11 10.30
CA ASP A 94 2.88 -6.05 10.65
C ASP A 94 2.13 -6.56 9.42
N ALA A 95 2.39 -5.98 8.24
CA ALA A 95 1.77 -6.39 6.99
C ALA A 95 2.09 -7.86 6.67
N PRO A 96 1.12 -8.60 6.09
CA PRO A 96 1.35 -9.96 5.68
C PRO A 96 2.45 -10.03 4.61
N ASP A 97 3.38 -10.97 4.79
CA ASP A 97 4.47 -11.24 3.86
C ASP A 97 4.08 -12.35 2.89
N PHE A 98 4.09 -12.03 1.59
CA PHE A 98 3.79 -12.98 0.51
C PHE A 98 5.05 -13.46 -0.25
N GLY A 99 6.22 -12.89 0.11
CA GLY A 99 7.51 -13.15 -0.50
C GLY A 99 7.78 -12.29 -1.74
N VAL A 100 8.90 -11.57 -1.72
CA VAL A 100 9.42 -10.77 -2.85
C VAL A 100 9.92 -11.65 -4.00
N GLY A 101 9.87 -11.14 -5.24
CA GLY A 101 10.27 -11.90 -6.43
C GLY A 101 9.24 -12.91 -6.93
N ARG A 102 8.01 -12.90 -6.38
CA ARG A 102 6.87 -13.70 -6.87
C ARG A 102 5.69 -12.79 -7.16
N HIS A 103 4.82 -13.24 -8.06
CA HIS A 103 3.57 -12.54 -8.36
C HIS A 103 2.70 -12.40 -7.11
N LEU A 104 2.29 -11.17 -6.83
CA LEU A 104 1.18 -10.87 -5.94
C LEU A 104 -0.10 -11.36 -6.62
N SER A 105 -0.82 -12.24 -5.92
CA SER A 105 -2.11 -12.74 -6.38
C SER A 105 -3.22 -11.77 -5.95
N PRO A 106 -4.36 -11.70 -6.66
CA PRO A 106 -5.46 -10.80 -6.32
C PRO A 106 -5.96 -10.95 -4.87
N GLU A 107 -6.00 -12.18 -4.35
CA GLU A 107 -6.40 -12.47 -2.97
C GLU A 107 -5.38 -11.95 -1.93
N GLN A 108 -4.11 -11.85 -2.31
CA GLN A 108 -3.03 -11.34 -1.47
C GLN A 108 -3.04 -9.81 -1.46
N GLU A 109 -3.23 -9.19 -2.63
CA GLU A 109 -3.43 -7.74 -2.76
C GLU A 109 -4.62 -7.29 -1.92
N LEU A 110 -5.74 -8.01 -2.00
CA LEU A 110 -6.93 -7.72 -1.18
C LEU A 110 -6.63 -7.76 0.32
N GLN A 111 -5.81 -8.70 0.79
CA GLN A 111 -5.38 -8.75 2.19
C GLN A 111 -4.51 -7.54 2.56
N LEU A 112 -3.61 -7.09 1.68
CA LEU A 112 -2.84 -5.87 1.91
C LEU A 112 -3.76 -4.64 1.97
N TYR A 113 -4.70 -4.53 1.04
CA TYR A 113 -5.70 -3.47 1.03
C TYR A 113 -6.47 -3.39 2.35
N HIS A 114 -7.00 -4.52 2.83
CA HIS A 114 -7.68 -4.58 4.12
C HIS A 114 -6.76 -4.25 5.30
N HIS A 115 -5.50 -4.69 5.27
CA HIS A 115 -4.51 -4.40 6.32
C HIS A 115 -4.21 -2.90 6.44
N TYR A 116 -4.07 -2.22 5.30
CA TYR A 116 -3.81 -0.78 5.25
C TYR A 116 -5.07 0.09 5.37
N GLY A 117 -6.26 -0.52 5.44
CA GLY A 117 -7.53 0.20 5.42
C GLY A 117 -7.75 0.99 4.13
N LEU A 118 -7.08 0.56 3.06
CA LEU A 118 -7.25 1.07 1.71
C LEU A 118 -8.37 0.28 1.05
N ASP A 119 -9.56 0.29 1.65
CA ASP A 119 -10.71 -0.29 0.97
C ASP A 119 -10.94 0.49 -0.33
N VAL A 120 -10.85 -0.18 -1.48
CA VAL A 120 -11.48 0.27 -2.73
C VAL A 120 -12.91 0.64 -2.35
N ALA A 121 -13.19 1.93 -2.30
CA ALA A 121 -14.32 2.47 -1.56
C ALA A 121 -15.62 1.66 -1.72
N PRO A 122 -16.22 1.16 -0.63
CA PRO A 122 -17.64 1.32 -0.44
C PRO A 122 -17.85 2.64 0.31
N ALA A 123 -18.85 3.42 -0.12
CA ALA A 123 -19.28 4.68 0.49
C ALA A 123 -19.16 4.69 2.04
N PRO A 124 -18.87 5.86 2.66
CA PRO A 124 -18.64 5.95 4.09
C PRO A 124 -19.77 5.26 4.85
N SER A 125 -19.45 4.17 5.54
CA SER A 125 -20.27 3.65 6.61
C SER A 125 -20.34 4.74 7.66
N LEU A 126 -21.42 5.52 7.61
CA LEU A 126 -21.83 6.35 8.73
C LEU A 126 -21.81 5.46 9.98
N PRO A 127 -21.26 5.93 11.11
CA PRO A 127 -21.43 5.24 12.37
C PRO A 127 -22.93 5.21 12.69
N ASP A 128 -23.60 4.09 12.41
CA ASP A 128 -24.90 3.76 12.97
C ASP A 128 -24.68 3.45 14.46
N HIS A 129 -24.51 4.51 15.24
CA HIS A 129 -24.40 4.50 16.68
C HIS A 129 -25.23 5.65 17.23
N ASP A 130 -26.55 5.63 16.97
CA ASP A 130 -27.54 6.21 17.89
C ASP A 130 -28.97 5.74 17.53
N PHE A 131 -29.35 4.54 17.97
CA PHE A 131 -30.76 4.32 18.31
C PHE A 131 -30.84 4.21 19.83
N GLY A 132 -31.10 5.37 20.41
CA GLY A 132 -31.17 5.62 21.83
C GLY A 132 -31.96 4.57 22.61
N ARG A 133 -31.27 4.00 23.58
CA ARG A 133 -31.85 3.46 24.80
C ARG A 133 -32.43 4.61 25.62
N LEU A 134 -33.70 4.98 25.47
CA LEU A 134 -34.46 5.71 26.51
C LEU A 134 -35.99 5.46 26.43
N ALA A 135 -36.56 5.15 27.60
CA ALA A 135 -37.97 5.03 27.99
C ALA A 135 -38.75 3.79 27.43
N GLY A 136 -39.28 2.86 28.23
CA GLY A 136 -39.70 2.93 29.62
C GLY A 136 -41.14 3.42 29.77
N SER A 137 -42.11 2.57 29.40
CA SER A 137 -43.53 2.60 29.82
C SER A 137 -44.13 1.27 29.35
N GLY A 138 -44.51 0.32 30.19
CA GLY A 138 -45.45 0.46 31.30
C GLY A 138 -46.77 -0.16 30.86
N THR A 139 -47.05 -1.37 31.38
CA THR A 139 -48.40 -1.89 31.73
C THR A 139 -49.43 -2.10 30.59
N GLU A 140 -49.96 -3.33 30.45
CA GLU A 140 -51.34 -3.68 30.85
C GLU A 140 -51.79 -5.07 30.34
N ASP A 141 -52.32 -5.84 31.30
CA ASP A 141 -53.13 -7.06 31.21
C ASP A 141 -54.25 -7.02 30.16
N ALA A 142 -54.51 -8.18 29.52
CA ALA A 142 -55.85 -8.76 29.35
C ALA A 142 -55.77 -10.22 28.86
#